data_AF-A0AAU5IWF5-F1
#
_entry.id   AF-A0AAU5IWF5-F1
#
_cell.length_a   1.000
_cell.length_b   1.000
_cell.length_c   1.000
_cell.angle_alpha   90.00
_cell.angle_beta   90.00
_cell.angle_gamma   90.00
#
_symmetry.space_group_name_H-M   'P 1'
#
loop_
_entity.id
_entity.type
_entity.pdbx_description
1 polymer ?
#
loop_
_entity_poly.entity_id
_entity_poly.type
_entity_poly.pdbx_seq_one_letter_code
_entity_poly.pdbx_strand_id
1 'polypeptide(L)'
;MTPTPGAAGALVFGRWLRRLPARRLLAVDCWLRALCLGCVPLAWAAGVLHPVLYVALLAGSSVLHAWGSAGKYSLVAQILPPERRLPANALISSSASASVIAGPALAGFLATAVSPAWLIGLDALSFVVLAAQVSRLGDGTKQAPASAPADTARPASGLRMLRGQPELLGILALTWFFNFFYGPVEVALPLHVTEDLHAGSGVLGLYWTLFGVGAVLGGLTVGALRRLPVWPVTLAIVAGWGLTLLPFELGAPTAVTFTCFALGGLIYGPFTALSFTLFQDRTPADWLTTVLAARGAALLTAAPLGTALGGPFVAALGPRDTLAVSGVATLVLALAATGFRARARYGTPPRGPVRAER
;
A
#
# COMPACT_ATOMS: atom_id res chain seq x y z
N MET A 1 -9.49 -4.41 3.56
CA MET A 1 -9.92 -4.98 2.26
C MET A 1 -8.91 -6.04 1.86
N THR A 2 -9.22 -7.33 1.96
CA THR A 2 -8.30 -8.38 1.53
C THR A 2 -8.18 -8.33 -0.01
N PRO A 3 -6.98 -8.11 -0.60
CA PRO A 3 -6.80 -7.95 -2.05
C PRO A 3 -6.99 -9.24 -2.88
N THR A 4 -7.37 -10.35 -2.23
CA THR A 4 -7.53 -11.67 -2.84
C THR A 4 -8.57 -11.74 -3.97
N PRO A 5 -9.75 -11.06 -3.93
CA PRO A 5 -10.69 -11.09 -5.04
C PRO A 5 -10.16 -10.32 -6.27
N GLY A 6 -9.42 -9.24 -6.04
CA GLY A 6 -8.80 -8.46 -7.12
C GLY A 6 -7.68 -9.21 -7.83
N ALA A 7 -6.88 -9.99 -7.08
CA ALA A 7 -5.88 -10.88 -7.65
C ALA A 7 -6.52 -12.04 -8.44
N ALA A 8 -7.58 -12.65 -7.91
CA ALA A 8 -8.34 -13.69 -8.60
C ALA A 8 -9.01 -13.17 -9.88
N GLY A 9 -9.64 -11.99 -9.81
CA GLY A 9 -10.22 -11.31 -10.97
C GLY A 9 -9.17 -10.97 -12.04
N ALA A 10 -7.96 -10.59 -11.62
CA ALA A 10 -6.83 -10.39 -12.52
C ALA A 10 -6.45 -11.64 -13.32
N LEU A 11 -6.46 -12.80 -12.69
CA LEU A 11 -6.13 -14.07 -13.33
C LEU A 11 -7.26 -14.58 -14.23
N VAL A 12 -8.52 -14.51 -13.76
CA VAL A 12 -9.68 -15.07 -14.47
C VAL A 12 -10.07 -14.22 -15.69
N PHE A 13 -10.18 -12.91 -15.52
CA PHE A 13 -10.66 -12.00 -16.57
C PHE A 13 -9.54 -11.42 -17.43
N GLY A 14 -8.28 -11.71 -17.11
CA GLY A 14 -7.15 -11.03 -17.74
C GLY A 14 -6.96 -11.29 -19.23
N ARG A 15 -7.52 -12.36 -19.78
CA ARG A 15 -7.55 -12.59 -21.24
C ARG A 15 -8.50 -11.64 -21.98
N TRP A 16 -9.59 -11.25 -21.35
CA TRP A 16 -10.66 -10.46 -21.98
C TRP A 16 -10.42 -8.96 -21.74
N LEU A 17 -10.03 -8.61 -20.51
CA LEU A 17 -9.80 -7.23 -20.11
C LEU A 17 -8.57 -6.61 -20.79
N ARG A 18 -7.53 -7.39 -21.13
CA ARG A 18 -6.36 -6.89 -21.89
C ARG A 18 -6.70 -6.25 -23.23
N ARG A 19 -7.83 -6.62 -23.84
CA ARG A 19 -8.24 -6.11 -25.17
C ARG A 19 -9.07 -4.84 -25.07
N LEU A 20 -9.50 -4.46 -23.87
CA LEU A 20 -10.32 -3.27 -23.67
C LEU A 20 -9.44 -2.02 -23.60
N PRO A 21 -9.89 -0.89 -24.17
CA PRO A 21 -9.20 0.38 -24.00
C PRO A 21 -9.21 0.81 -22.53
N ALA A 22 -8.15 1.49 -22.11
CA ALA A 22 -7.92 1.92 -20.72
C ALA A 22 -9.12 2.66 -20.10
N ARG A 23 -9.77 3.51 -20.89
CA ARG A 23 -11.02 4.20 -20.51
C ARG A 23 -12.14 3.24 -20.14
N ARG A 24 -12.40 2.22 -20.98
CA ARG A 24 -13.46 1.23 -20.72
C ARG A 24 -13.12 0.36 -19.51
N LEU A 25 -11.84 -0.01 -19.33
CA LEU A 25 -11.42 -0.73 -18.13
C LEU A 25 -11.71 0.04 -16.85
N LEU A 26 -11.32 1.31 -16.82
CA LEU A 26 -11.58 2.18 -15.68
C LEU A 26 -13.08 2.41 -15.45
N ALA A 27 -13.86 2.64 -16.53
CA ALA A 27 -15.29 2.84 -16.43
C ALA A 27 -16.02 1.60 -15.90
N VAL A 28 -15.68 0.41 -16.38
CA VAL A 28 -16.29 -0.86 -15.94
C VAL A 28 -15.94 -1.15 -14.47
N ASP A 29 -14.70 -0.90 -14.04
CA ASP A 29 -14.32 -0.99 -12.62
C ASP A 29 -15.16 -0.04 -11.75
N CYS A 30 -15.27 1.23 -12.14
CA CYS A 30 -16.06 2.20 -11.39
C CYS A 30 -17.55 1.82 -11.33
N TRP A 31 -18.14 1.37 -12.44
CA TRP A 31 -19.54 0.93 -12.46
C TRP A 31 -19.78 -0.32 -11.60
N LEU A 32 -18.88 -1.30 -11.66
CA LEU A 32 -18.96 -2.49 -10.81
C LEU A 32 -18.89 -2.12 -9.33
N ARG A 33 -17.98 -1.22 -8.95
CA ARG A 33 -17.83 -0.74 -7.57
C ARG A 33 -19.05 0.04 -7.12
N ALA A 34 -19.55 0.96 -7.96
CA ALA A 34 -20.78 1.70 -7.68
C ALA A 34 -21.98 0.78 -7.46
N LEU A 35 -22.15 -0.24 -8.29
CA LEU A 35 -23.26 -1.18 -8.17
C LEU A 35 -23.12 -2.06 -6.92
N CYS A 36 -21.98 -2.73 -6.73
CA CYS A 36 -21.77 -3.62 -5.59
C CYS A 36 -21.84 -2.87 -4.25
N LEU A 37 -21.19 -1.71 -4.13
CA LEU A 37 -21.22 -0.93 -2.90
C LEU A 37 -22.57 -0.22 -2.72
N GLY A 38 -23.23 0.21 -3.80
CA GLY A 38 -24.57 0.81 -3.75
C GLY A 38 -25.66 -0.17 -3.32
N CYS A 39 -25.50 -1.47 -3.57
CA CYS A 39 -26.39 -2.50 -3.04
C CYS A 39 -26.31 -2.63 -1.51
N VAL A 40 -25.23 -2.21 -0.85
CA VAL A 40 -25.06 -2.33 0.61
C VAL A 40 -26.11 -1.52 1.40
N PRO A 41 -26.26 -0.19 1.21
CA PRO A 41 -27.30 0.58 1.90
C PRO A 41 -28.71 0.11 1.57
N LEU A 42 -28.97 -0.34 0.34
CA LEU A 42 -30.28 -0.85 -0.07
C LEU A 42 -30.61 -2.16 0.64
N ALA A 43 -29.68 -3.11 0.68
CA ALA A 43 -29.83 -4.37 1.40
C ALA A 43 -29.96 -4.14 2.92
N TRP A 44 -29.26 -3.14 3.46
CA TRP A 44 -29.37 -2.75 4.86
C TRP A 44 -30.76 -2.17 5.17
N ALA A 45 -31.24 -1.24 4.35
CA ALA A 45 -32.57 -0.64 4.50
C ALA A 45 -33.71 -1.68 4.35
N ALA A 46 -33.51 -2.68 3.50
CA ALA A 46 -34.44 -3.80 3.32
C ALA A 46 -34.33 -4.88 4.41
N GLY A 47 -33.39 -4.78 5.35
CA GLY A 47 -33.19 -5.77 6.42
C GLY A 47 -32.63 -7.13 5.97
N VAL A 48 -32.16 -7.24 4.72
CA VAL A 48 -31.61 -8.50 4.14
C VAL A 48 -30.09 -8.56 4.17
N LEU A 49 -29.42 -7.50 4.68
CA LEU A 49 -27.96 -7.45 4.76
C LEU A 49 -27.44 -8.35 5.88
N HIS A 50 -27.05 -9.58 5.52
CA HIS A 50 -26.31 -10.48 6.40
C HIS A 50 -24.80 -10.46 6.07
N PRO A 51 -23.89 -10.78 7.01
CA PRO A 51 -22.44 -10.82 6.79
C PRO A 51 -21.97 -11.47 5.48
N VAL A 52 -22.58 -12.59 5.06
CA VAL A 52 -22.22 -13.27 3.82
C VAL A 52 -22.51 -12.41 2.58
N LEU A 53 -23.68 -11.76 2.54
CA LEU A 53 -24.04 -10.85 1.45
C LEU A 53 -23.11 -9.63 1.43
N TYR A 54 -22.80 -9.08 2.60
CA TYR A 54 -21.88 -7.96 2.72
C TYR A 54 -20.48 -8.30 2.17
N VAL A 55 -19.93 -9.45 2.57
CA VAL A 55 -18.63 -9.95 2.07
C VAL A 55 -18.68 -10.22 0.57
N ALA A 56 -19.78 -10.78 0.05
CA ALA A 56 -19.95 -11.02 -1.38
C ALA A 56 -19.96 -9.72 -2.20
N LEU A 57 -20.66 -8.69 -1.73
CA LEU A 57 -20.68 -7.36 -2.37
C LEU A 57 -19.31 -6.68 -2.33
N LEU A 58 -18.60 -6.78 -1.20
CA LEU A 58 -17.22 -6.29 -1.07
C LEU A 58 -16.25 -7.03 -2.00
N ALA A 59 -16.37 -8.35 -2.08
CA ALA A 59 -15.55 -9.16 -2.98
C ALA A 59 -15.83 -8.79 -4.43
N GLY A 60 -17.10 -8.66 -4.81
CA GLY A 60 -17.56 -8.22 -6.13
C GLY A 60 -16.98 -6.86 -6.53
N SER A 61 -17.00 -5.87 -5.63
CA SER A 61 -16.43 -4.54 -5.90
C SER A 61 -14.92 -4.57 -6.10
N SER A 62 -14.22 -5.58 -5.56
CA SER A 62 -12.76 -5.68 -5.62
C SER A 62 -12.24 -6.45 -6.84
N VAL A 63 -13.08 -7.19 -7.56
CA VAL A 63 -12.68 -8.10 -8.66
C VAL A 63 -11.90 -7.38 -9.76
N LEU A 64 -12.31 -6.17 -10.12
CA LEU A 64 -11.71 -5.42 -11.24
C LEU A 64 -10.68 -4.38 -10.79
N HIS A 65 -10.43 -4.25 -9.48
CA HIS A 65 -9.62 -3.18 -8.92
C HIS A 65 -8.23 -3.07 -9.57
N ALA A 66 -7.56 -4.20 -9.79
CA ALA A 66 -6.24 -4.23 -10.42
C ALA A 66 -6.27 -3.67 -11.86
N TRP A 67 -7.32 -3.99 -12.62
CA TRP A 67 -7.52 -3.49 -13.99
C TRP A 67 -7.94 -2.04 -14.01
N GLY A 68 -8.82 -1.62 -13.10
CA GLY A 68 -9.20 -0.21 -12.95
C GLY A 68 -8.00 0.66 -12.64
N SER A 69 -7.15 0.22 -11.70
CA SER A 69 -5.90 0.90 -11.35
C SER A 69 -4.94 0.97 -12.55
N ALA A 70 -4.75 -0.13 -13.28
CA ALA A 70 -3.95 -0.13 -14.51
C ALA A 70 -4.53 0.79 -15.60
N GLY A 71 -5.86 0.80 -15.75
CA GLY A 71 -6.60 1.67 -16.66
C GLY A 71 -6.38 3.15 -16.34
N LYS A 72 -6.42 3.53 -15.05
CA LYS A 72 -6.14 4.89 -14.57
C LYS A 72 -4.76 5.38 -15.02
N TYR A 73 -3.69 4.62 -14.76
CA TYR A 73 -2.34 5.03 -15.15
C TYR A 73 -2.14 5.02 -16.68
N SER A 74 -2.76 4.07 -17.37
CA SER A 74 -2.71 4.00 -18.84
C SER A 74 -3.43 5.19 -19.49
N LEU A 75 -4.56 5.62 -18.91
CA LEU A 75 -5.33 6.75 -19.38
C LEU A 75 -4.55 8.07 -19.21
N VAL A 76 -3.86 8.24 -18.08
CA VAL A 76 -2.95 9.40 -17.85
C VAL A 76 -1.85 9.44 -18.91
N ALA A 77 -1.24 8.30 -19.24
CA ALA A 77 -0.21 8.23 -20.27
C ALA A 77 -0.75 8.54 -21.68
N GLN A 78 -2.02 8.26 -21.97
CA GLN A 78 -2.67 8.53 -23.26
C GLN A 78 -3.13 9.98 -23.41
N ILE A 79 -3.61 10.61 -22.33
CA ILE A 79 -4.14 11.98 -22.35
C ILE A 79 -3.01 13.01 -22.27
N LEU A 80 -1.93 12.70 -21.56
CA LEU A 80 -0.86 13.66 -21.30
C LEU A 80 0.38 13.44 -22.18
N PRO A 81 1.00 14.53 -22.65
CA PRO A 81 2.29 14.46 -23.32
C PRO A 81 3.39 13.98 -22.34
N PRO A 82 4.47 13.33 -22.84
CA PRO A 82 5.48 12.68 -22.01
C PRO A 82 6.03 13.54 -20.86
N GLU A 83 6.23 14.84 -21.10
CA GLU A 83 6.81 15.81 -20.17
C GLU A 83 5.89 16.09 -18.98
N ARG A 84 4.58 15.89 -19.13
CA ARG A 84 3.56 16.12 -18.09
C ARG A 84 3.19 14.86 -17.31
N ARG A 85 3.65 13.67 -17.74
CA ARG A 85 3.31 12.39 -17.10
C ARG A 85 3.89 12.26 -15.69
N LEU A 86 5.13 12.72 -15.49
CA LEU A 86 5.78 12.66 -14.17
C LEU A 86 5.06 13.56 -13.15
N PRO A 87 4.81 14.85 -13.42
CA PRO A 87 3.98 15.69 -12.55
C PRO A 87 2.59 15.11 -12.26
N ALA A 88 1.93 14.51 -13.26
CA ALA A 88 0.60 13.92 -13.07
C ALA A 88 0.64 12.66 -12.18
N ASN A 89 1.62 11.79 -12.36
CA ASN A 89 1.81 10.63 -11.49
C ASN A 89 2.16 11.05 -10.06
N ALA A 90 2.94 12.13 -9.90
CA ALA A 90 3.22 12.71 -8.60
C ALA A 90 1.93 13.21 -7.92
N LEU A 91 1.09 13.94 -8.64
CA LEU A 91 -0.21 14.40 -8.14
C LEU A 91 -1.13 13.24 -7.73
N ILE A 92 -1.22 12.19 -8.55
CA ILE A 92 -2.00 10.98 -8.25
C ILE A 92 -1.50 10.31 -6.97
N SER A 93 -0.18 10.19 -6.82
CA SER A 93 0.44 9.55 -5.65
C SER A 93 0.24 10.39 -4.39
N SER A 94 0.43 11.71 -4.46
CA SER A 94 0.17 12.63 -3.35
C SER A 94 -1.30 12.62 -2.95
N SER A 95 -2.21 12.58 -3.92
CA SER A 95 -3.65 12.47 -3.66
C SER A 95 -3.99 11.16 -2.95
N ALA A 96 -3.39 10.04 -3.39
CA ALA A 96 -3.58 8.74 -2.72
C ALA A 96 -3.08 8.76 -1.27
N SER A 97 -1.89 9.33 -1.02
CA SER A 97 -1.37 9.50 0.34
C SER A 97 -2.28 10.38 1.19
N ALA A 98 -2.78 11.49 0.65
CA ALA A 98 -3.73 12.36 1.33
C ALA A 98 -5.04 11.63 1.66
N SER A 99 -5.56 10.80 0.75
CA SER A 99 -6.74 9.96 1.00
C SER A 99 -6.50 8.91 2.07
N VAL A 100 -5.31 8.32 2.15
CA VAL A 100 -4.96 7.34 3.21
C VAL A 100 -4.91 8.03 4.58
N ILE A 101 -4.45 9.27 4.65
CA ILE A 101 -4.35 10.05 5.90
C ILE A 101 -5.72 10.61 6.32
N ALA A 102 -6.39 11.31 5.41
CA ALA A 102 -7.64 11.99 5.69
C ALA A 102 -8.86 11.06 5.69
N GLY A 103 -8.79 9.95 4.95
CA GLY A 103 -9.90 9.01 4.76
C GLY A 103 -10.42 8.43 6.07
N PRO A 104 -9.57 7.78 6.90
CA PRO A 104 -10.00 7.23 8.18
C PRO A 104 -10.53 8.29 9.16
N ALA A 105 -9.92 9.48 9.18
CA ALA A 105 -10.36 10.59 10.04
C ALA A 105 -11.76 11.09 9.65
N LEU A 106 -11.98 11.33 8.34
CA LEU A 106 -13.27 11.72 7.80
C LEU A 106 -14.33 10.62 7.98
N ALA A 107 -13.96 9.36 7.72
CA ALA A 107 -14.87 8.23 7.89
C ALA A 107 -15.26 8.03 9.35
N GLY A 108 -14.31 8.15 10.29
CA GLY A 108 -14.57 8.07 11.73
C GLY A 108 -15.49 9.19 12.22
N PHE A 109 -15.26 10.43 11.77
CA PHE A 109 -16.13 11.57 12.07
C PHE A 109 -17.53 11.38 11.49
N LEU A 110 -17.66 11.02 10.22
CA LEU A 110 -18.97 10.83 9.61
C LEU A 110 -19.72 9.64 10.21
N ALA A 111 -19.01 8.61 10.70
CA ALA A 111 -19.60 7.46 11.35
C ALA A 111 -20.29 7.79 12.69
N THR A 112 -20.05 8.97 13.28
CA THR A 112 -20.80 9.43 14.47
C THR A 112 -22.16 10.02 14.12
N ALA A 113 -22.35 10.48 12.87
CA ALA A 113 -23.56 11.15 12.41
C ALA A 113 -24.38 10.32 11.41
N VAL A 114 -23.74 9.40 10.70
CA VAL A 114 -24.33 8.62 9.59
C VAL A 114 -24.10 7.13 9.82
N SER A 115 -25.14 6.32 9.59
CA SER A 115 -25.01 4.85 9.65
C SER A 115 -23.92 4.35 8.69
N PRO A 116 -23.09 3.36 9.09
CA PRO A 116 -22.05 2.78 8.23
C PRO A 116 -22.55 2.32 6.86
N ALA A 117 -23.79 1.86 6.77
CA ALA A 117 -24.38 1.43 5.49
C ALA A 117 -24.53 2.62 4.51
N TRP A 118 -24.97 3.78 5.00
CA TRP A 118 -25.11 4.99 4.20
C TRP A 118 -23.75 5.62 3.84
N LEU A 119 -22.74 5.46 4.70
CA LEU A 119 -21.35 5.82 4.38
C LEU A 119 -20.81 5.05 3.18
N ILE A 120 -21.10 3.75 3.09
CA ILE A 120 -20.76 2.93 1.93
C ILE A 120 -21.56 3.36 0.69
N GLY A 121 -22.79 3.81 0.87
CA GLY A 121 -23.58 4.45 -0.20
C GLY A 121 -22.94 5.74 -0.73
N LEU A 122 -22.40 6.57 0.16
CA LEU A 122 -21.66 7.78 -0.24
C LEU A 122 -20.39 7.43 -1.03
N ASP A 123 -19.67 6.39 -0.62
CA ASP A 123 -18.52 5.87 -1.37
C ASP A 123 -18.96 5.36 -2.76
N ALA A 124 -20.08 4.66 -2.85
CA ALA A 124 -20.65 4.21 -4.12
C ALA A 124 -20.98 5.39 -5.06
N LEU A 125 -21.54 6.49 -4.53
CA LEU A 125 -21.80 7.71 -5.31
C LEU A 125 -20.50 8.32 -5.85
N SER A 126 -19.40 8.27 -5.11
CA SER A 126 -18.10 8.73 -5.60
C SER A 126 -17.66 7.95 -6.84
N PHE A 127 -17.90 6.63 -6.87
CA PHE A 127 -17.64 5.80 -8.04
C PHE A 127 -18.58 6.09 -9.20
N VAL A 128 -19.84 6.44 -8.95
CA VAL A 128 -20.76 6.90 -10.02
C VAL A 128 -20.24 8.19 -10.66
N VAL A 129 -19.80 9.16 -9.85
CA VAL A 129 -19.24 10.42 -10.37
C VAL A 129 -17.99 10.14 -11.21
N LEU A 130 -17.08 9.29 -10.72
CA LEU A 130 -15.89 8.88 -11.48
C LEU A 130 -16.25 8.15 -12.77
N ALA A 131 -17.20 7.22 -12.72
CA ALA A 131 -17.67 6.49 -13.90
C ALA A 131 -18.25 7.46 -14.95
N ALA A 132 -19.06 8.44 -14.52
CA ALA A 132 -19.63 9.46 -15.38
C ALA A 132 -18.55 10.36 -15.99
N GLN A 133 -17.56 10.81 -15.21
CA GLN A 133 -16.44 11.62 -15.70
C GLN A 133 -15.60 10.87 -16.74
N VAL A 134 -15.24 9.61 -16.46
CA VAL A 134 -14.46 8.77 -17.38
C VAL A 134 -15.26 8.46 -18.65
N SER A 135 -16.57 8.30 -18.52
CA SER A 135 -17.47 8.08 -19.65
C SER A 135 -17.65 9.34 -20.52
N ARG A 136 -17.35 10.54 -20.02
CA ARG A 136 -17.39 11.78 -20.81
C ARG A 136 -16.10 12.08 -21.56
N LEU A 137 -14.99 11.43 -21.21
CA LEU A 137 -13.76 11.53 -22.00
C LEU A 137 -14.03 10.95 -23.40
N GLY A 138 -13.75 11.69 -24.46
CA GLY A 138 -13.99 11.22 -25.83
C GLY A 138 -13.18 9.98 -26.19
N ASP A 139 -13.68 9.18 -27.16
CA ASP A 139 -12.95 8.05 -27.76
C ASP A 139 -11.71 8.47 -28.57
N GLY A 140 -11.37 9.76 -28.59
CA GLY A 140 -10.25 10.35 -29.33
C GLY A 140 -8.85 9.96 -28.83
N THR A 141 -8.74 9.06 -27.85
CA THR A 141 -7.48 8.37 -27.60
C THR A 141 -7.30 7.36 -28.73
N LYS A 142 -6.56 7.77 -29.78
CA LYS A 142 -5.94 6.82 -30.72
C LYS A 142 -5.48 5.65 -29.86
N GLN A 143 -5.99 4.45 -30.15
CA GLN A 143 -5.29 3.24 -29.73
C GLN A 143 -3.85 3.49 -30.18
N ALA A 144 -2.95 3.79 -29.24
CA ALA A 144 -1.55 3.78 -29.56
C ALA A 144 -1.36 2.40 -30.20
N PRO A 145 -0.95 2.33 -31.50
CA PRO A 145 -0.92 1.09 -32.24
C PRO A 145 -0.22 0.10 -31.33
N ALA A 146 -0.94 -0.98 -30.95
CA ALA A 146 -0.59 -1.89 -29.86
C ALA A 146 0.90 -1.79 -29.60
N SER A 147 1.31 -0.92 -28.66
CA SER A 147 2.69 -0.43 -28.65
C SER A 147 3.56 -1.66 -28.66
N ALA A 148 4.40 -1.75 -29.72
CA ALA A 148 5.19 -2.90 -30.14
C ALA A 148 5.38 -3.88 -28.99
N PRO A 149 5.00 -5.16 -29.17
CA PRO A 149 4.60 -6.09 -28.11
C PRO A 149 5.27 -5.70 -26.83
N ALA A 150 4.54 -5.03 -25.91
CA ALA A 150 5.13 -4.43 -24.71
C ALA A 150 6.13 -5.43 -24.17
N ASP A 151 7.41 -5.16 -24.42
CA ASP A 151 8.41 -6.21 -24.51
C ASP A 151 8.25 -7.00 -23.21
N THR A 152 7.75 -8.23 -23.29
CA THR A 152 7.48 -8.99 -22.07
C THR A 152 8.81 -9.26 -21.36
N ALA A 153 9.92 -9.07 -22.09
CA ALA A 153 11.25 -8.93 -21.58
C ALA A 153 11.50 -7.66 -20.75
N ARG A 154 10.74 -6.55 -20.86
CA ARG A 154 10.97 -5.30 -20.10
C ARG A 154 10.67 -5.41 -18.60
N PRO A 155 9.51 -5.90 -18.12
CA PRO A 155 9.32 -6.16 -16.68
C PRO A 155 10.31 -7.20 -16.15
N ALA A 156 10.57 -8.26 -16.94
CA ALA A 156 11.60 -9.25 -16.64
C ALA A 156 13.01 -8.61 -16.60
N SER A 157 13.26 -7.58 -17.41
CA SER A 157 14.52 -6.84 -17.46
C SER A 157 14.66 -5.88 -16.28
N GLY A 158 13.57 -5.31 -15.76
CA GLY A 158 13.57 -4.53 -14.52
C GLY A 158 13.94 -5.38 -13.31
N LEU A 159 13.33 -6.57 -13.18
CA LEU A 159 13.72 -7.53 -12.13
C LEU A 159 15.15 -8.05 -12.33
N ARG A 160 15.57 -8.29 -13.57
CA ARG A 160 16.95 -8.69 -13.91
C ARG A 160 17.97 -7.59 -13.59
N MET A 161 17.62 -6.33 -13.83
CA MET A 161 18.46 -5.19 -13.49
C MET A 161 18.54 -4.98 -11.97
N LEU A 162 17.42 -5.15 -11.27
CA LEU A 162 17.38 -5.25 -9.81
C LEU A 162 18.30 -6.36 -9.29
N ARG A 163 18.29 -7.55 -9.92
CA ARG A 163 19.24 -8.64 -9.61
C ARG A 163 20.70 -8.26 -9.77
N GLY A 164 21.01 -7.33 -10.69
CA GLY A 164 22.35 -6.76 -10.83
C GLY A 164 22.71 -5.71 -9.76
N GLN A 165 21.74 -5.23 -8.97
CA GLN A 165 21.93 -4.21 -7.95
C GLN A 165 21.53 -4.75 -6.55
N PRO A 166 22.44 -5.43 -5.83
CA PRO A 166 22.12 -6.09 -4.56
C PRO A 166 21.62 -5.11 -3.48
N GLU A 167 22.02 -3.84 -3.55
CA GLU A 167 21.53 -2.80 -2.64
C GLU A 167 20.04 -2.51 -2.82
N LEU A 168 19.56 -2.39 -4.07
CA LEU A 168 18.15 -2.16 -4.36
C LEU A 168 17.29 -3.38 -4.04
N LEU A 169 17.80 -4.59 -4.32
CA LEU A 169 17.13 -5.82 -3.93
C LEU A 169 17.01 -5.97 -2.42
N GLY A 170 18.04 -5.60 -1.66
CA GLY A 170 18.00 -5.65 -0.20
C GLY A 170 16.88 -4.78 0.38
N ILE A 171 16.71 -3.56 -0.14
CA ILE A 171 15.61 -2.68 0.30
C ILE A 171 14.26 -3.15 -0.23
N LEU A 172 14.20 -3.69 -1.45
CA LEU A 172 12.97 -4.28 -1.96
C LEU A 172 12.50 -5.42 -1.06
N ALA A 173 13.40 -6.33 -0.69
CA ALA A 173 13.11 -7.46 0.19
C ALA A 173 12.71 -6.98 1.59
N LEU A 174 13.47 -6.04 2.18
CA LEU A 174 13.15 -5.45 3.48
C LEU A 174 11.75 -4.82 3.47
N THR A 175 11.44 -4.05 2.43
CA THR A 175 10.13 -3.40 2.28
C THR A 175 9.02 -4.44 2.06
N TRP A 176 9.29 -5.49 1.31
CA TRP A 176 8.33 -6.58 1.07
C TRP A 176 8.00 -7.29 2.38
N PHE A 177 8.99 -7.73 3.15
CA PHE A 177 8.77 -8.39 4.44
C PHE A 177 8.11 -7.46 5.46
N PHE A 178 8.48 -6.18 5.49
CA PHE A 178 7.81 -5.19 6.32
C PHE A 178 6.31 -5.10 6.01
N ASN A 179 5.93 -4.96 4.74
CA ASN A 179 4.51 -4.93 4.34
C ASN A 179 3.79 -6.25 4.62
N PHE A 180 4.49 -7.37 4.51
CA PHE A 180 3.95 -8.69 4.84
C PHE A 180 3.64 -8.82 6.34
N PHE A 181 4.55 -8.41 7.22
CA PHE A 181 4.32 -8.44 8.68
C PHE A 181 3.35 -7.35 9.15
N TYR A 182 3.21 -6.27 8.38
CA TYR A 182 2.18 -5.26 8.64
C TYR A 182 0.77 -5.75 8.31
N GLY A 183 0.60 -6.67 7.35
CA GLY A 183 -0.71 -7.17 6.94
C GLY A 183 -1.60 -7.70 8.09
N PRO A 184 -1.10 -8.57 8.97
CA PRO A 184 -1.85 -9.02 10.15
C PRO A 184 -2.28 -7.89 11.10
N VAL A 185 -1.51 -6.80 11.20
CA VAL A 185 -1.84 -5.63 12.03
C VAL A 185 -3.14 -4.97 11.57
N GLU A 186 -3.38 -4.90 10.24
CA GLU A 186 -4.63 -4.34 9.70
C GLU A 186 -5.88 -5.18 10.07
N VAL A 187 -5.70 -6.47 10.35
CA VAL A 187 -6.78 -7.39 10.75
C VAL A 187 -6.94 -7.41 12.26
N ALA A 188 -5.83 -7.44 13.00
CA ALA A 188 -5.81 -7.54 14.45
C ALA A 188 -6.25 -6.24 15.14
N LEU A 189 -5.87 -5.07 14.62
CA LEU A 189 -6.18 -3.79 15.27
C LEU A 189 -7.69 -3.51 15.40
N PRO A 190 -8.52 -3.67 14.35
CA PRO A 190 -9.97 -3.54 14.49
C PRO A 190 -10.57 -4.50 15.53
N LEU A 191 -10.12 -5.76 15.52
CA LEU A 191 -10.59 -6.78 16.46
C LEU A 191 -10.14 -6.48 17.89
N HIS A 192 -8.93 -5.96 18.08
CA HIS A 192 -8.47 -5.46 19.37
C HIS A 192 -9.37 -4.31 19.88
N VAL A 193 -9.73 -3.37 19.02
CA VAL A 193 -10.62 -2.27 19.42
C VAL A 193 -12.01 -2.79 19.83
N THR A 194 -12.57 -3.74 19.09
CA THR A 194 -13.94 -4.23 19.35
C THR A 194 -14.02 -5.28 20.46
N GLU A 195 -13.08 -6.23 20.51
CA GLU A 195 -13.11 -7.39 21.41
C GLU A 195 -12.34 -7.14 22.70
N ASP A 196 -11.15 -6.52 22.64
CA ASP A 196 -10.33 -6.28 23.83
C ASP A 196 -10.75 -4.98 24.55
N LEU A 197 -10.83 -3.89 23.79
CA LEU A 197 -11.15 -2.56 24.34
C LEU A 197 -12.66 -2.32 24.50
N HIS A 198 -13.50 -3.20 23.95
CA HIS A 198 -14.96 -3.08 23.93
C HIS A 198 -15.43 -1.70 23.42
N ALA A 199 -14.68 -1.13 22.48
CA ALA A 199 -14.85 0.22 21.98
C ALA A 199 -15.41 0.25 20.55
N GLY A 200 -16.06 1.36 20.21
CA GLY A 200 -16.64 1.56 18.88
C GLY A 200 -15.64 2.00 17.81
N SER A 201 -16.14 2.16 16.59
CA SER A 201 -15.38 2.62 15.41
C SER A 201 -14.66 3.96 15.59
N GLY A 202 -15.12 4.82 16.51
CA GLY A 202 -14.45 6.07 16.84
C GLY A 202 -13.03 5.90 17.38
N VAL A 203 -12.80 4.88 18.22
CA VAL A 203 -11.46 4.57 18.76
C VAL A 203 -10.54 4.05 17.66
N LEU A 204 -11.04 3.19 16.78
CA LEU A 204 -10.29 2.71 15.60
C LEU A 204 -9.93 3.88 14.66
N GLY A 205 -10.88 4.77 14.39
CA GLY A 205 -10.65 5.98 13.60
C GLY A 205 -9.59 6.89 14.24
N LEU A 206 -9.58 6.99 15.57
CA LEU A 206 -8.57 7.77 16.30
C LEU A 206 -7.17 7.17 16.16
N TYR A 207 -6.99 5.84 16.24
CA TYR A 207 -5.71 5.19 15.95
C TYR A 207 -5.17 5.57 14.58
N TRP A 208 -5.98 5.43 13.53
CA TRP A 208 -5.58 5.78 12.16
C TRP A 208 -5.31 7.27 11.97
N THR A 209 -6.07 8.13 12.64
CA THR A 209 -5.88 9.58 12.60
C THR A 209 -4.55 9.96 13.24
N LEU A 210 -4.27 9.43 14.44
CA LEU A 210 -3.01 9.67 15.15
C LEU A 210 -1.81 9.14 14.36
N PHE A 211 -1.93 7.95 13.77
CA PHE A 211 -0.93 7.42 12.84
C PHE A 211 -0.71 8.34 11.64
N GLY A 212 -1.79 8.85 11.03
CA GLY A 212 -1.74 9.77 9.90
C GLY A 212 -1.05 11.10 10.26
N VAL A 213 -1.41 11.71 11.40
CA VAL A 213 -0.76 12.93 11.91
C VAL A 213 0.73 12.68 12.16
N GLY A 214 1.07 11.57 12.81
CA GLY A 214 2.45 11.13 12.98
C GLY A 214 3.17 11.03 11.63
N ALA A 215 2.59 10.34 10.65
CA ALA A 215 3.19 10.15 9.33
C ALA A 215 3.44 11.47 8.58
N VAL A 216 2.53 12.45 8.69
CA VAL A 216 2.74 13.79 8.13
C VAL A 216 3.93 14.48 8.79
N LEU A 217 3.96 14.52 10.12
CA LEU A 217 5.07 15.13 10.87
C LEU A 217 6.40 14.43 10.56
N GLY A 218 6.37 13.11 10.43
CA GLY A 218 7.51 12.29 10.06
C GLY A 218 8.00 12.64 8.66
N GLY A 219 7.10 12.76 7.70
CA GLY A 219 7.42 13.18 6.33
C GLY A 219 8.16 14.52 6.25
N LEU A 220 7.86 15.48 7.14
CA LEU A 220 8.58 16.76 7.20
C LEU A 220 10.05 16.60 7.60
N THR A 221 10.40 15.55 8.33
CA THR A 221 11.79 15.26 8.75
C THR A 221 12.65 14.67 7.64
N VAL A 222 12.06 14.28 6.50
CA VAL A 222 12.77 13.67 5.36
C VAL A 222 13.95 14.55 4.92
N GLY A 223 13.78 15.87 4.86
CA GLY A 223 14.84 16.79 4.45
C GLY A 223 16.10 16.72 5.32
N ALA A 224 15.93 16.53 6.63
CA ALA A 224 17.05 16.33 7.56
C ALA A 224 17.65 14.92 7.44
N LEU A 225 16.79 13.90 7.29
CA LEU A 225 17.19 12.49 7.17
C LEU A 225 17.96 12.19 5.87
N ARG A 226 17.75 12.96 4.80
CA ARG A 226 18.49 12.80 3.52
C ARG A 226 20.01 12.94 3.66
N ARG A 227 20.50 13.60 4.71
CA ARG A 227 21.93 13.75 4.99
C ARG A 227 22.54 12.52 5.67
N LEU A 228 21.69 11.63 6.21
CA LEU A 228 22.11 10.42 6.90
C LEU A 228 22.18 9.23 5.93
N PRO A 229 22.97 8.19 6.26
CA PRO A 229 23.00 6.98 5.46
C PRO A 229 21.61 6.33 5.45
N VAL A 230 21.05 6.14 4.25
CA VAL A 230 19.67 5.67 4.04
C VAL A 230 19.37 4.39 4.80
N TRP A 231 20.31 3.45 4.80
CA TRP A 231 20.07 2.12 5.37
C TRP A 231 19.96 2.06 6.89
N PRO A 232 20.89 2.62 7.68
CA PRO A 232 20.70 2.76 9.12
C PRO A 232 19.38 3.44 9.47
N VAL A 233 19.00 4.49 8.71
CA VAL A 233 17.72 5.17 8.89
C VAL A 233 16.55 4.22 8.59
N THR A 234 16.56 3.51 7.46
CA THR A 234 15.51 2.54 7.11
C THR A 234 15.38 1.42 8.14
N LEU A 235 16.50 0.89 8.65
CA LEU A 235 16.50 -0.16 9.67
C LEU A 235 16.01 0.35 11.03
N ALA A 236 16.40 1.57 11.41
CA ALA A 236 15.88 2.22 12.60
C ALA A 236 14.37 2.46 12.51
N ILE A 237 13.86 2.80 11.32
CA ILE A 237 12.43 2.96 11.06
C ILE A 237 11.69 1.63 11.23
N VAL A 238 12.18 0.56 10.60
CA VAL A 238 11.57 -0.78 10.70
C VAL A 238 11.60 -1.29 12.15
N ALA A 239 12.73 -1.13 12.84
CA ALA A 239 12.85 -1.52 14.24
C ALA A 239 11.93 -0.68 15.14
N GLY A 240 11.88 0.64 14.93
CA GLY A 240 11.02 1.55 15.68
C GLY A 240 9.55 1.21 15.52
N TRP A 241 9.10 0.90 14.30
CA TRP A 241 7.73 0.40 14.06
C TRP A 241 7.45 -0.89 14.84
N GLY A 242 8.33 -1.88 14.77
CA GLY A 242 8.16 -3.13 15.52
C GLY A 242 8.07 -2.92 17.03
N LEU A 243 8.86 -1.99 17.57
CA LEU A 243 8.84 -1.63 19.00
C LEU A 243 7.52 -0.97 19.42
N THR A 244 6.91 -0.15 18.54
CA THR A 244 5.62 0.50 18.84
C THR A 244 4.44 -0.46 18.96
N LEU A 245 4.58 -1.70 18.49
CA LEU A 245 3.53 -2.73 18.56
C LEU A 245 3.59 -3.58 19.83
N LEU A 246 4.74 -3.66 20.52
CA LEU A 246 4.90 -4.48 21.73
C LEU A 246 3.99 -4.07 22.90
N PRO A 247 3.70 -2.78 23.15
CA PRO A 247 2.83 -2.36 24.25
C PRO A 247 1.40 -2.91 24.18
N PHE A 248 0.93 -3.35 23.01
CA PHE A 248 -0.40 -3.95 22.84
C PHE A 248 -0.51 -5.33 23.54
N GLU A 249 0.57 -6.10 23.57
CA GLU A 249 0.63 -7.41 24.26
C GLU A 249 0.53 -7.23 25.78
N LEU A 250 1.25 -6.22 26.29
CA LEU A 250 1.37 -5.94 27.72
C LEU A 250 0.08 -5.38 28.34
N GLY A 251 -1.01 -5.26 27.56
CA GLY A 251 -2.25 -4.65 28.00
C GLY A 251 -2.07 -3.20 28.42
N ALA A 252 -1.16 -2.47 27.76
CA ALA A 252 -0.87 -1.09 28.10
C ALA A 252 -2.15 -0.23 28.01
N PRO A 253 -2.26 0.84 28.83
CA PRO A 253 -3.39 1.74 28.78
C PRO A 253 -3.60 2.29 27.37
N THR A 254 -4.86 2.53 26.97
CA THR A 254 -5.22 3.01 25.62
C THR A 254 -4.49 4.31 25.24
N ALA A 255 -4.17 5.16 26.22
CA ALA A 255 -3.36 6.37 25.99
C ALA A 255 -1.92 6.05 25.53
N VAL A 256 -1.33 4.98 26.06
CA VAL A 256 0.01 4.51 25.68
C VAL A 256 -0.03 3.92 24.28
N THR A 257 -0.98 3.04 23.98
CA THR A 257 -1.11 2.44 22.64
C THR A 257 -1.42 3.49 21.57
N PHE A 258 -2.24 4.50 21.86
CA PHE A 258 -2.44 5.67 20.98
C PHE A 258 -1.15 6.43 20.71
N THR A 259 -0.37 6.70 21.76
CA THR A 259 0.91 7.40 21.63
C THR A 259 1.89 6.56 20.81
N CYS A 260 1.97 5.25 21.06
CA CYS A 260 2.80 4.33 20.29
C CYS A 260 2.40 4.28 18.83
N PHE A 261 1.11 4.28 18.52
CA PHE A 261 0.64 4.28 17.14
C PHE A 261 0.91 5.62 16.42
N ALA A 262 0.79 6.75 17.13
CA ALA A 262 1.19 8.07 16.63
C ALA A 262 2.70 8.13 16.33
N LEU A 263 3.52 7.62 17.25
CA LEU A 263 4.97 7.47 17.07
C LEU A 263 5.30 6.52 15.92
N GLY A 264 4.55 5.43 15.78
CA GLY A 264 4.68 4.50 14.65
C GLY A 264 4.45 5.21 13.31
N GLY A 265 3.45 6.09 13.24
CA GLY A 265 3.24 7.00 12.12
C GLY A 265 4.43 7.92 11.88
N LEU A 266 4.92 8.61 12.92
CA LEU A 266 6.08 9.50 12.86
C LEU A 266 7.33 8.81 12.32
N ILE A 267 7.57 7.57 12.76
CA ILE A 267 8.70 6.75 12.35
C ILE A 267 8.53 6.24 10.92
N TYR A 268 7.32 5.83 10.54
CA TYR A 268 7.04 5.30 9.21
C TYR A 268 6.95 6.38 8.12
N GLY A 269 6.50 7.59 8.45
CA GLY A 269 6.30 8.69 7.50
C GLY A 269 7.46 8.91 6.51
N PRO A 270 8.72 9.02 6.97
CA PRO A 270 9.89 9.17 6.10
C PRO A 270 10.18 7.96 5.19
N PHE A 271 9.76 6.76 5.59
CA PHE A 271 10.17 5.50 4.97
C PHE A 271 9.88 5.47 3.48
N THR A 272 8.64 5.81 3.09
CA THR A 272 8.19 5.72 1.71
C THR A 272 8.98 6.69 0.82
N ALA A 273 9.19 7.92 1.28
CA ALA A 273 9.94 8.94 0.56
C ALA A 273 11.42 8.53 0.42
N LEU A 274 12.06 8.05 1.48
CA LEU A 274 13.45 7.60 1.47
C LEU A 274 13.65 6.38 0.54
N SER A 275 12.73 5.41 0.62
CA SER A 275 12.74 4.23 -0.24
C SER A 275 12.62 4.62 -1.71
N PHE A 276 11.66 5.48 -2.07
CA PHE A 276 11.54 5.97 -3.45
C PHE A 276 12.75 6.76 -3.92
N THR A 277 13.26 7.68 -3.09
CA THR A 277 14.43 8.51 -3.41
C THR A 277 15.65 7.63 -3.70
N LEU A 278 15.90 6.58 -2.92
CA LEU A 278 17.03 5.70 -3.18
C LEU A 278 16.92 4.96 -4.52
N PHE A 279 15.71 4.47 -4.84
CA PHE A 279 15.47 3.83 -6.14
C PHE A 279 15.65 4.84 -7.29
N GLN A 280 15.30 6.11 -7.08
CA GLN A 280 15.54 7.18 -8.03
C GLN A 280 17.03 7.50 -8.20
N ASP A 281 17.77 7.63 -7.11
CA ASP A 281 19.19 8.03 -7.12
C ASP A 281 20.11 6.94 -7.68
N ARG A 282 19.77 5.66 -7.50
CA ARG A 282 20.62 4.52 -7.91
C ARG A 282 20.21 3.88 -9.24
N THR A 283 19.09 4.29 -9.81
CA THR A 283 18.64 3.77 -11.11
C THR A 283 18.92 4.79 -12.21
N PRO A 284 19.61 4.40 -13.31
CA PRO A 284 19.75 5.26 -14.48
C PRO A 284 18.38 5.75 -15.00
N ALA A 285 18.31 6.99 -15.49
CA ALA A 285 17.06 7.64 -15.91
C ALA A 285 16.25 6.79 -16.90
N ASP A 286 16.93 6.12 -17.84
CA ASP A 286 16.31 5.29 -18.88
C ASP A 286 15.61 4.03 -18.34
N TRP A 287 16.00 3.59 -17.15
CA TRP A 287 15.51 2.36 -16.50
C TRP A 287 14.60 2.63 -15.31
N LEU A 288 14.54 3.87 -14.83
CA LEU A 288 13.84 4.25 -13.61
C LEU A 288 12.37 3.80 -13.60
N THR A 289 11.65 4.07 -14.69
CA THR A 289 10.24 3.70 -14.82
C THR A 289 10.04 2.17 -14.76
N THR A 290 10.93 1.41 -15.40
CA THR A 290 10.88 -0.06 -15.44
C THR A 290 11.19 -0.67 -14.08
N VAL A 291 12.19 -0.13 -13.37
CA VAL A 291 12.58 -0.57 -12.03
C VAL A 291 11.53 -0.21 -10.98
N LEU A 292 10.94 0.98 -11.05
CA LEU A 292 9.84 1.38 -10.15
C LEU A 292 8.58 0.55 -10.41
N ALA A 293 8.27 0.20 -11.66
CA ALA A 293 7.17 -0.71 -11.98
C ALA A 293 7.41 -2.11 -11.41
N ALA A 294 8.63 -2.65 -11.55
CA ALA A 294 9.04 -3.92 -10.96
C ALA A 294 8.94 -3.91 -9.42
N ARG A 295 9.40 -2.84 -8.77
CA ARG A 295 9.24 -2.60 -7.33
C ARG A 295 7.77 -2.61 -6.93
N GLY A 296 6.93 -1.83 -7.63
CA GLY A 296 5.49 -1.76 -7.36
C GLY A 296 4.81 -3.12 -7.47
N ALA A 297 5.10 -3.88 -8.53
CA ALA A 297 4.56 -5.22 -8.73
C ALA A 297 4.97 -6.20 -7.61
N ALA A 298 6.23 -6.16 -7.17
CA ALA A 298 6.68 -6.98 -6.06
C ALA A 298 5.98 -6.60 -4.75
N LEU A 299 5.94 -5.31 -4.40
CA LEU A 299 5.34 -4.84 -3.16
C LEU A 299 3.82 -5.03 -3.10
N LEU A 300 3.13 -5.03 -4.25
CA LEU A 300 1.70 -5.27 -4.34
C LEU A 300 1.29 -6.65 -3.77
N THR A 301 2.21 -7.62 -3.74
CA THR A 301 1.93 -8.97 -3.24
C THR A 301 2.05 -9.09 -1.72
N ALA A 302 2.87 -8.26 -1.08
CA ALA A 302 3.24 -8.42 0.34
C ALA A 302 2.06 -8.24 1.29
N ALA A 303 1.40 -7.08 1.24
CA ALA A 303 0.26 -6.76 2.10
C ALA A 303 -0.93 -7.74 1.95
N PRO A 304 -1.34 -8.15 0.73
CA PRO A 304 -2.38 -9.19 0.58
C PRO A 304 -2.02 -10.51 1.24
N LEU A 305 -0.77 -10.97 1.10
CA LEU A 305 -0.33 -12.23 1.68
C LEU A 305 -0.31 -12.15 3.21
N GLY A 306 0.16 -11.03 3.76
CA GLY A 306 0.13 -10.77 5.20
C GLY A 306 -1.30 -10.72 5.76
N THR A 307 -2.17 -9.93 5.13
CA THR A 307 -3.58 -9.79 5.55
C THR A 307 -4.35 -11.11 5.45
N ALA A 308 -4.07 -11.93 4.43
CA ALA A 308 -4.67 -13.26 4.29
C ALA A 308 -4.31 -14.20 5.44
N LEU A 309 -3.08 -14.09 5.97
CA LEU A 309 -2.65 -14.83 7.16
C LEU A 309 -3.14 -14.19 8.47
N GLY A 310 -3.48 -12.90 8.45
CA GLY A 310 -3.96 -12.17 9.61
C GLY A 310 -5.19 -12.81 10.26
N GLY A 311 -6.18 -13.25 9.47
CA GLY A 311 -7.38 -13.92 10.00
C GLY A 311 -7.06 -15.19 10.79
N PRO A 312 -6.36 -16.18 10.20
CA PRO A 312 -5.90 -17.37 10.91
C PRO A 312 -5.05 -17.08 12.16
N PHE A 313 -4.15 -16.09 12.10
CA PHE A 313 -3.33 -15.71 13.26
C PHE A 313 -4.18 -15.13 14.39
N VAL A 314 -5.09 -14.21 14.09
CA VAL A 314 -5.97 -13.65 15.12
C VAL A 314 -6.89 -14.71 15.70
N ALA A 315 -7.40 -15.64 14.88
CA ALA A 315 -8.22 -16.75 15.38
C ALA A 315 -7.46 -17.71 16.31
N ALA A 316 -6.15 -17.89 16.09
CA ALA A 316 -5.33 -18.81 16.88
C ALA A 316 -4.70 -18.19 18.12
N LEU A 317 -4.25 -16.94 18.04
CA LEU A 317 -3.48 -16.24 19.07
C LEU A 317 -4.27 -15.13 19.77
N GLY A 318 -5.35 -14.66 19.14
CA GLY A 318 -6.07 -13.46 19.57
C GLY A 318 -5.48 -12.16 18.98
N PRO A 319 -6.19 -11.03 19.14
CA PRO A 319 -5.79 -9.76 18.52
C PRO A 319 -4.49 -9.19 19.08
N ARG A 320 -4.32 -9.15 20.41
CA ARG A 320 -3.13 -8.60 21.08
C ARG A 320 -1.85 -9.34 20.69
N ASP A 321 -1.88 -10.66 20.78
CA ASP A 321 -0.72 -11.51 20.48
C ASP A 321 -0.36 -11.44 19.00
N THR A 322 -1.35 -11.29 18.11
CA THR A 322 -1.08 -11.08 16.68
C THR A 322 -0.36 -9.77 16.41
N LEU A 323 -0.73 -8.68 17.10
CA LEU A 323 -0.02 -7.40 17.03
C LEU A 323 1.42 -7.54 17.54
N ALA A 324 1.60 -8.25 18.65
CA ALA A 324 2.90 -8.50 19.27
C ALA A 324 3.82 -9.31 18.36
N VAL A 325 3.34 -10.44 17.84
CA VAL A 325 4.06 -11.31 16.90
C VAL A 325 4.47 -10.53 15.64
N SER A 326 3.59 -9.66 15.13
CA SER A 326 3.91 -8.79 14.00
C SER A 326 5.02 -7.78 14.34
N GLY A 327 4.98 -7.21 15.55
CA GLY A 327 6.04 -6.34 16.07
C GLY A 327 7.39 -7.04 16.22
N VAL A 328 7.39 -8.20 16.87
CA VAL A 328 8.59 -9.05 17.05
C VAL A 328 9.15 -9.51 15.71
N ALA A 329 8.32 -9.98 14.79
CA ALA A 329 8.75 -10.37 13.45
C ALA A 329 9.41 -9.22 12.69
N THR A 330 8.88 -8.00 12.85
CA THR A 330 9.46 -6.79 12.25
C THR A 330 10.79 -6.40 12.90
N LEU A 331 10.93 -6.56 14.22
CA LEU A 331 12.20 -6.35 14.93
C LEU A 331 13.26 -7.37 14.48
N VAL A 332 12.89 -8.65 14.42
CA VAL A 332 13.76 -9.73 13.93
C VAL A 332 14.21 -9.46 12.49
N LEU A 333 13.31 -8.97 11.63
CA LEU A 333 13.64 -8.56 10.27
C LEU A 333 14.69 -7.44 10.25
N ALA A 334 14.53 -6.40 11.08
CA ALA A 334 15.49 -5.31 11.18
C ALA A 334 16.87 -5.80 11.65
N LEU A 335 16.90 -6.66 12.68
CA LEU A 335 18.12 -7.26 13.23
C LEU A 335 18.83 -8.19 12.23
N ALA A 336 18.07 -9.05 11.55
CA ALA A 336 18.60 -9.91 10.51
C ALA A 336 19.21 -9.08 9.38
N ALA A 337 18.50 -8.05 8.91
CA ALA A 337 19.00 -7.16 7.87
C ALA A 337 20.27 -6.39 8.31
N THR A 338 20.37 -5.96 9.57
CA THR A 338 21.61 -5.36 10.11
C THR A 338 22.76 -6.38 10.09
N GLY A 339 22.51 -7.61 10.56
CA GLY A 339 23.51 -8.69 10.60
C GLY A 339 24.03 -9.09 9.22
N PHE A 340 23.15 -9.25 8.23
CA PHE A 340 23.54 -9.51 6.84
C PHE A 340 24.40 -8.38 6.26
N ARG A 341 24.08 -7.13 6.57
CA ARG A 341 24.85 -5.97 6.11
C ARG A 341 26.20 -5.84 6.78
N ALA A 342 26.30 -6.11 8.07
CA ALA A 342 27.57 -6.13 8.78
C ALA A 342 28.50 -7.16 8.13
N ARG A 343 28.01 -8.40 7.91
CA ARG A 343 28.78 -9.46 7.24
C ARG A 343 29.21 -9.08 5.82
N ALA A 344 28.33 -8.46 5.04
CA ALA A 344 28.64 -8.02 3.68
C ALA A 344 29.69 -6.87 3.64
N ARG A 345 29.75 -6.01 4.66
CA ARG A 345 30.79 -4.97 4.77
C ARG A 345 32.15 -5.52 5.20
N TYR A 346 32.17 -6.48 6.12
CA TYR A 346 33.41 -7.10 6.62
C TYR A 346 33.98 -8.18 5.70
N GLY A 347 33.20 -8.72 4.75
CA GLY A 347 33.65 -9.73 3.77
C GLY A 347 34.38 -9.18 2.54
N THR A 348 34.46 -7.86 2.36
CA THR A 348 35.24 -7.22 1.30
C THR A 348 36.61 -6.81 1.84
N PRO A 349 37.73 -7.46 1.44
CA PRO A 349 39.05 -6.98 1.84
C PRO A 349 39.28 -5.56 1.31
N PRO A 350 39.96 -4.68 2.07
CA PRO A 350 40.26 -3.33 1.61
C PRO A 350 41.00 -3.41 0.28
N ARG A 351 40.50 -2.73 -0.75
CA ARG A 351 41.24 -2.55 -2.00
C ARG A 351 42.54 -1.86 -1.65
N GLY A 352 43.65 -2.61 -1.74
CA GLY A 352 44.99 -2.09 -1.51
C GLY A 352 45.26 -0.86 -2.39
N PRO A 353 46.17 0.03 -1.95
CA PRO A 353 46.44 1.26 -2.68
C PRO A 353 46.82 0.95 -4.13
N VAL A 354 46.11 1.59 -5.06
CA VAL A 354 46.45 1.59 -6.48
C VAL A 354 47.88 2.11 -6.59
N ARG A 355 48.84 1.21 -6.87
CA ARG A 355 50.20 1.61 -7.24
C ARG A 355 50.07 2.46 -8.50
N ALA A 356 50.37 3.74 -8.38
CA ALA A 356 50.67 4.58 -9.52
C ALA A 356 51.94 4.01 -10.17
N GLU A 357 51.78 3.34 -11.32
CA GLU A 357 52.90 3.07 -12.21
C GLU A 357 53.42 4.43 -12.71
N ARG A 358 54.73 4.62 -12.56
CA ARG A 358 55.48 5.78 -13.04
C ARG A 358 55.93 5.56 -14.47
#